data_AF-A0A444RHB3-F1
#
_entry.id   AF-A0A444RHB3-F1
#
_cell.length_a   1.000
_cell.length_b   1.000
_cell.length_c   1.000
_cell.angle_alpha   90.00
_cell.angle_beta   90.00
_cell.angle_gamma   90.00
#
_symmetry.space_group_name_H-M   'P 1'
#
loop_
_entity.id
_entity.type
_entity.pdbx_description
1 polymer ?
#
loop_
_entity_poly.entity_id
_entity_poly.type
_entity_poly.pdbx_seq_one_letter_code
_entity_poly.pdbx_strand_id
1 'polypeptide(L)' 'LFEHDGAKLFVPLQAMPFIDGTEVDFVREGLNQIFKFHNPKAQNECGCGESFGV' A
#
# COMPACT_ATOMS: atom_id res chain seq x y z
N LEU A 1 1.93 -4.69 13.58
CA LEU A 1 3.15 -3.90 13.29
C LEU A 1 3.96 -4.73 12.31
N PHE A 2 4.29 -4.14 11.16
CA PHE A 2 5.22 -4.72 10.20
C PHE A 2 6.48 -3.86 10.16
N GLU A 3 7.64 -4.47 9.94
CA GLU A 3 8.91 -3.76 9.84
C GLU A 3 9.72 -4.29 8.66
N HIS A 4 10.27 -3.37 7.88
CA HIS A 4 11.14 -3.67 6.75
C HIS A 4 12.18 -2.55 6.62
N ASP A 5 13.47 -2.90 6.58
CA ASP A 5 14.59 -1.96 6.49
C ASP A 5 14.52 -0.77 7.49
N GLY A 6 14.00 -1.04 8.69
CA GLY A 6 13.82 -0.03 9.75
C GLY A 6 12.59 0.87 9.58
N ALA A 7 11.83 0.75 8.49
CA ALA A 7 10.53 1.37 8.32
C ALA A 7 9.44 0.57 9.05
N LYS A 8 8.62 1.26 9.83
CA LYS A 8 7.54 0.66 10.63
C LYS A 8 6.17 0.97 10.05
N LEU A 9 5.38 -0.07 9.79
CA LEU A 9 4.01 0.04 9.30
C LEU A 9 3.02 -0.41 10.38
N PHE A 10 2.12 0.50 10.73
CA PHE A 10 1.08 0.29 11.72
C PHE A 10 -0.26 0.07 11.03
N VAL A 11 -0.89 -1.07 11.30
CA VAL A 11 -2.14 -1.48 10.67
C VAL A 11 -3.17 -1.82 11.75
N PRO A 12 -4.37 -1.22 11.73
CA PRO A 12 -5.44 -1.64 12.61
C PRO A 12 -5.94 -3.03 12.20
N LEU A 13 -6.17 -3.91 13.17
CA LEU A 13 -6.63 -5.28 12.92
C LEU A 13 -7.94 -5.34 12.12
N GLN A 14 -8.81 -4.34 12.30
CA GLN A 14 -10.08 -4.21 11.59
C GLN A 14 -9.91 -4.00 10.07
N ALA A 15 -8.75 -3.49 9.63
CA ALA A 15 -8.46 -3.31 8.21
C ALA A 15 -7.96 -4.59 7.53
N MET A 16 -7.42 -5.56 8.28
CA MET A 16 -6.81 -6.78 7.72
C MET A 16 -7.69 -7.53 6.71
N PRO A 17 -9.02 -7.69 6.91
CA PRO A 17 -9.87 -8.32 5.89
C PRO A 17 -9.75 -7.69 4.50
N PHE A 18 -9.49 -6.38 4.43
CA PHE A 18 -9.44 -5.60 3.19
C PHE A 18 -8.03 -5.48 2.60
N ILE A 19 -6.98 -5.53 3.43
CA ILE A 19 -5.60 -5.23 3.00
C ILE A 19 -4.59 -6.35 3.25
N ASP A 20 -5.03 -7.49 3.79
CA ASP A 20 -4.17 -8.66 3.90
C ASP A 20 -3.74 -9.13 2.50
N GLY A 21 -2.42 -9.24 2.31
CA GLY A 21 -1.77 -9.49 1.02
C GLY A 21 -1.38 -8.23 0.23
N THR A 22 -1.68 -7.02 0.70
CA THR A 22 -1.23 -5.78 0.05
C THR A 22 0.28 -5.60 0.14
N GLU A 23 0.92 -5.41 -1.00
CA GLU A 23 2.31 -4.96 -1.08
C GLU A 23 2.37 -3.43 -1.13
N VAL A 24 3.30 -2.85 -0.38
CA VAL A 24 3.52 -1.40 -0.33
C VAL A 24 4.95 -1.13 -0.79
N ASP A 25 5.09 -0.39 -1.88
CA ASP A 25 6.38 -0.05 -2.47
C ASP A 25 6.62 1.47 -2.43
N PHE A 26 7.85 1.89 -2.15
CA PHE A 26 8.24 3.30 -2.14
C PHE A 26 9.04 3.61 -3.40
N VAL A 27 8.37 4.19 -4.39
CA VAL A 27 8.94 4.42 -5.71
C VAL A 27 9.28 5.88 -5.92
N ARG A 28 10.30 6.12 -6.76
CA ARG A 28 10.66 7.45 -7.25
C ARG A 28 10.29 7.57 -8.72
N GLU A 29 9.34 8.44 -9.03
CA GLU A 29 8.87 8.72 -10.38
C GLU A 29 9.16 10.18 -10.73
N GLY A 30 10.26 10.40 -11.47
CA GLY A 30 10.75 11.73 -11.78
C GLY A 30 11.18 12.51 -10.54
N LEU A 31 10.49 13.63 -10.28
CA LEU A 31 10.69 14.46 -9.10
C LEU A 31 9.88 14.00 -7.89
N ASN A 32 8.92 13.09 -8.08
CA ASN A 32 8.02 12.63 -7.04
C ASN A 32 8.56 11.37 -6.35
N GLN A 33 8.22 11.24 -5.07
CA GLN A 33 8.45 10.03 -4.28
C GLN A 33 7.10 9.65 -3.67
N ILE A 34 6.63 8.43 -3.93
CA ILE A 34 5.26 8.02 -3.62
C ILE A 34 5.23 6.57 -3.13
N PHE A 35 4.30 6.28 -2.23
CA PHE A 35 3.94 4.91 -1.89
C PHE A 35 2.91 4.39 -2.88
N LYS A 36 3.22 3.28 -3.54
CA LYS A 36 2.27 2.54 -4.36
C LYS A 36 1.75 1.33 -3.59
N PHE A 37 0.46 1.07 -3.75
CA PHE A 37 -0.21 -0.04 -3.11
C PHE A 37 -0.64 -1.05 -4.18
N HIS A 38 -0.19 -2.29 -4.02
CA HIS A 38 -0.61 -3.41 -4.85
C HIS A 38 -1.44 -4.37 -4.01
N ASN A 39 -2.76 -4.22 -4.06
CA ASN A 39 -3.68 -5.03 -3.27
C ASN A 39 -4.38 -6.07 -4.16
N PRO A 40 -4.21 -7.39 -3.90
CA PRO A 40 -4.87 -8.43 -4.70
C PRO A 40 -6.41 -8.42 -4.59
N LYS A 41 -6.98 -7.69 -3.63
CA LYS A 41 -8.42 -7.52 -3.42
C LYS A 41 -8.97 -6.24 -4.05
N ALA A 42 -8.12 -5.39 -4.64
CA ALA A 42 -8.57 -4.16 -5.26
C ALA A 42 -9.46 -4.46 -6.48
N GLN A 43 -10.65 -3.87 -6.50
CA GLN A 43 -11.53 -3.86 -7.68
C GLN A 43 -11.25 -2.66 -8.57
N ASN A 44 -10.77 -1.57 -7.97
CA ASN A 44 -10.43 -0.33 -8.67
C ASN A 44 -9.14 0.23 -8.07
N GLU A 45 -8.28 0.77 -8.91
CA GLU A 45 -7.06 1.46 -8.50
C GLU A 45 -7.08 2.88 -9.06
N CYS A 46 -6.62 3.85 -8.28
CA CYS A 46 -6.38 5.19 -8.80
C CYS A 46 -5.21 5.14 -9.80
N GLY A 47 -5.24 5.93 -10.86
CA GLY A 47 -4.23 5.88 -11.93
C GLY A 47 -2.79 6.15 -11.47
N CYS A 48 -2.59 6.80 -10.32
CA CYS A 48 -1.29 7.02 -9.70
C CYS A 48 -0.87 5.92 -8.70
N GLY A 49 -1.73 4.95 -8.41
CA GLY A 49 -1.42 3.80 -7.53
C GLY A 49 -1.39 4.10 -6.03
N GLU A 50 -1.75 5.32 -5.62
CA GLU A 50 -1.73 5.75 -4.22
C GLU A 50 -2.96 5.31 -3.41
N SER A 51 -4.01 4.84 -4.09
CA SER A 51 -5.25 4.39 -3.48
C SER A 51 -5.95 3.35 -4.34
N PHE A 52 -6.77 2.54 -3.68
CA PHE A 52 -7.59 1.50 -4.29
C PHE A 52 -8.95 1.41 -3.59
N GLY A 53 -9.94 0.90 -4.31
CA GLY A 53 -11.23 0.48 -3.77
C GLY A 53 -11.34 -1.04 -3.75
N VAL A 54 -11.83 -1.59 -2.65
CA VAL A 54 -12.14 -3.01 -2.46
C VAL A 54 -13.64 -3.25 -2.46
#